data_AF-A0A8T2HA19-F1
#
_entry.id   AF-A0A8T2HA19-F1
#
_cell.length_a   1.000
_cell.length_b   1.000
_cell.length_c   1.000
_cell.angle_alpha   90.00
_cell.angle_beta   90.00
_cell.angle_gamma   90.00
#
_symmetry.space_group_name_H-M   'P 1'
#
loop_
_entity.id
_entity.type
_entity.pdbx_description
1 polymer ?
#
loop_
_entity_poly.entity_id
_entity_poly.type
_entity_poly.pdbx_seq_one_letter_code
_entity_poly.pdbx_strand_id
1 'polypeptide(L)'
;MMINAKKLMKLAKKWQQRAALKRKRISFQRSSITTSSQTAVEKGCFVVYTADKIRFSFPLSYLSNTIVQELLKISEEEFGLPTEGPITLPFDSAFLEYLINLIQRRMDEDTEKALLLSISSARSSFQPQQHCSATQQLLVF
;
A
#
# COMPACT_ATOMS: atom_id res chain seq x y z
N MET A 1 6.50 27.97 46.42
CA MET A 1 7.89 27.94 45.90
C MET A 1 7.85 28.39 44.43
N MET A 2 8.37 29.57 44.10
CA MET A 2 8.32 30.12 42.72
C MET A 2 9.56 29.67 41.93
N ILE A 3 9.35 29.18 40.71
CA ILE A 3 10.45 28.76 39.82
C ILE A 3 11.18 30.02 39.33
N ASN A 4 12.48 30.10 39.59
CA ASN A 4 13.33 31.21 39.16
C ASN A 4 13.63 31.12 37.64
N ALA A 5 13.60 32.25 36.94
CA ALA A 5 13.88 32.37 35.50
C ALA A 5 15.22 31.74 35.07
N LYS A 6 16.27 31.82 35.92
CA LYS A 6 17.57 31.18 35.66
C LYS A 6 17.46 29.65 35.58
N LYS A 7 16.57 29.05 36.38
CA LYS A 7 16.32 27.61 36.38
C LYS A 7 15.58 27.18 35.11
N LEU A 8 14.63 28.01 34.65
CA LEU A 8 13.90 27.78 33.40
C LEU A 8 14.83 27.84 32.18
N MET A 9 15.70 28.86 32.10
CA MET A 9 16.66 29.01 31.01
C MET A 9 17.66 27.82 30.96
N LYS A 10 18.08 27.31 32.12
CA LYS A 10 18.96 26.13 32.21
C LYS A 10 18.25 24.85 31.74
N LEU A 11 16.96 24.72 32.05
CA LEU A 11 16.14 23.63 31.52
C LEU A 11 16.01 23.79 30.01
N ALA A 12 15.55 24.93 29.50
CA ALA A 12 15.36 25.18 28.06
C ALA A 12 16.62 24.83 27.24
N LYS A 13 17.81 25.21 27.73
CA LYS A 13 19.09 24.87 27.11
C LYS A 13 19.35 23.36 27.05
N LYS A 14 18.99 22.60 28.10
CA LYS A 14 19.05 21.13 28.11
C LYS A 14 18.05 20.49 27.15
N TRP A 15 16.83 21.03 27.03
CA TRP A 15 15.82 20.54 26.09
C TRP A 15 16.24 20.80 24.64
N GLN A 16 16.80 21.98 24.33
CA GLN A 16 17.35 22.29 23.01
C GLN A 16 18.51 21.35 22.63
N GLN A 17 19.43 21.06 23.57
CA GLN A 17 20.53 20.11 23.33
C GLN A 17 20.02 18.68 23.09
N ARG A 18 19.04 18.21 23.88
CA ARG A 18 18.43 16.89 23.67
C ARG A 18 17.66 16.81 22.34
N ALA A 19 16.96 17.87 21.96
CA ALA A 19 16.26 17.95 20.68
C ALA A 19 17.23 18.00 19.49
N ALA A 20 18.32 18.75 19.61
CA ALA A 20 19.37 18.79 18.59
C ALA A 20 20.10 17.44 18.44
N LEU A 21 20.35 16.73 19.55
CA LEU A 21 20.97 15.40 19.49
C LEU A 21 20.02 14.36 18.85
N LYS A 22 18.71 14.45 19.09
CA LYS A 22 17.69 13.65 18.38
C LYS A 22 17.51 14.03 16.90
N ARG A 23 18.02 15.19 16.46
CA ARG A 23 18.09 15.57 15.03
C ARG A 23 19.29 14.97 14.30
N LYS A 24 20.22 14.28 14.97
CA LYS A 24 20.92 13.17 14.31
C LYS A 24 19.87 12.11 14.10
N ARG A 25 19.17 12.30 12.97
CA ARG A 25 18.12 11.50 12.36
C ARG A 25 18.17 10.11 12.98
N ILE A 26 17.06 9.69 13.58
CA ILE A 26 16.67 8.29 13.50
C ILE A 26 16.80 7.96 12.02
N SER A 27 17.99 7.50 11.61
CA SER A 27 18.10 6.72 10.41
C SER A 27 17.21 5.55 10.78
N PHE A 28 15.98 5.58 10.26
CA PHE A 28 15.29 4.34 9.99
C PHE A 28 16.37 3.47 9.36
N GLN A 29 16.83 2.46 10.10
CA GLN A 29 17.62 1.40 9.51
C GLN A 29 16.71 0.90 8.41
N ARG A 30 17.02 1.35 7.20
CA ARG A 30 16.38 0.89 5.98
C ARG A 30 16.77 -0.58 5.96
N SER A 31 15.88 -1.44 6.45
CA SER A 31 15.95 -2.86 6.13
C SER A 31 15.72 -2.90 4.62
N SER A 32 16.82 -2.72 3.89
CA SER A 32 16.88 -2.67 2.45
C SER A 32 16.87 -4.11 1.97
N ILE A 33 15.75 -4.80 2.16
CA ILE A 33 15.38 -5.84 1.20
C ILE A 33 14.62 -5.09 0.12
N THR A 34 15.34 -4.44 -0.78
CA THR A 34 14.89 -4.20 -2.15
C THR A 34 16.09 -3.75 -2.97
N THR A 35 16.16 -4.35 -4.13
CA THR A 35 17.20 -4.36 -5.14
C THR A 35 17.64 -2.96 -5.56
N SER A 36 18.94 -2.84 -5.74
CA SER A 36 19.68 -1.70 -6.25
C SER A 36 19.10 -1.14 -7.57
N SER A 37 18.62 0.10 -7.54
CA SER A 37 18.75 1.04 -8.66
C SER A 37 18.47 2.47 -8.16
N GLN A 38 19.54 3.09 -7.68
CA GLN A 38 19.59 4.50 -7.32
C GLN A 38 19.90 5.30 -8.59
N THR A 39 18.90 5.83 -9.31
CA THR A 39 19.03 6.98 -10.24
C THR A 39 17.67 7.42 -10.80
N ALA A 40 16.98 8.31 -10.09
CA ALA A 40 16.08 9.35 -10.61
C ALA A 40 15.38 9.96 -9.39
N VAL A 41 15.36 11.30 -9.30
CA VAL A 41 14.61 12.14 -8.35
C VAL A 41 13.54 11.35 -7.58
N GLU A 42 13.69 11.25 -6.24
CA GLU A 42 12.77 10.49 -5.36
C GLU A 42 11.31 10.92 -5.63
N LYS A 43 10.61 10.18 -6.50
CA LYS A 43 9.19 10.38 -6.79
C LYS A 43 8.30 9.99 -5.60
N GLY A 44 8.86 9.78 -4.41
CA GLY A 44 8.16 9.26 -3.25
C GLY A 44 7.84 7.76 -3.38
N CYS A 45 7.36 7.20 -2.27
CA CYS A 45 6.85 5.84 -2.21
C CYS A 45 5.44 5.85 -1.63
N PHE A 46 4.61 4.92 -2.05
CA PHE A 46 3.38 4.55 -1.34
C PHE A 46 3.60 3.27 -0.53
N VAL A 47 2.72 3.02 0.43
CA VAL A 47 2.80 1.88 1.33
C VAL A 47 1.49 1.13 1.25
N VAL A 48 1.59 -0.19 1.16
CA VAL A 48 0.44 -1.10 1.27
C VAL A 48 0.74 -2.17 2.31
N TYR A 49 -0.33 -2.69 2.90
CA TYR A 49 -0.30 -3.83 3.80
C TYR A 49 -0.96 -5.02 3.12
N THR A 50 -0.47 -6.21 3.40
CA THR A 50 -1.06 -7.46 2.94
C THR A 50 -2.06 -8.02 3.95
N ALA A 51 -2.80 -9.06 3.56
CA ALA A 51 -3.74 -9.75 4.44
C ALA A 51 -3.05 -10.37 5.68
N ASP A 52 -1.79 -10.80 5.54
CA ASP A 52 -0.92 -11.25 6.63
C ASP A 52 -0.23 -10.10 7.40
N LYS A 53 -0.67 -8.85 7.18
CA LYS A 53 -0.24 -7.62 7.87
C LYS A 53 1.23 -7.26 7.65
N ILE A 54 1.82 -7.72 6.55
CA ILE A 54 3.18 -7.37 6.15
C ILE A 54 3.16 -6.06 5.35
N ARG A 55 4.15 -5.21 5.61
CA ARG A 55 4.26 -3.88 5.01
C ARG A 55 5.15 -3.92 3.78
N PHE A 56 4.64 -3.45 2.64
CA PHE A 56 5.40 -3.24 1.41
C PHE A 56 5.48 -1.76 1.05
N SER A 57 6.63 -1.32 0.55
CA SER A 57 6.83 0.05 0.06
C SER A 57 7.14 0.04 -1.42
N PHE A 58 6.30 0.72 -2.19
CA PHE A 58 6.36 0.77 -3.65
C PHE A 58 6.74 2.18 -4.10
N PRO A 59 7.65 2.35 -5.09
CA PRO A 59 7.87 3.64 -5.72
C PRO A 59 6.58 4.17 -6.35
N LEU A 60 6.31 5.49 -6.32
CA LEU A 60 5.10 6.05 -6.97
C LEU A 60 5.04 5.75 -8.48
N SER A 61 6.17 5.45 -9.14
CA SER A 61 6.19 5.01 -10.54
C SER A 61 5.43 3.71 -10.79
N TYR A 62 5.15 2.90 -9.77
CA TYR A 62 4.35 1.70 -9.90
C TYR A 62 2.86 2.01 -10.10
N LEU A 63 2.39 3.21 -9.75
CA LEU A 63 1.00 3.61 -9.96
C LEU A 63 0.61 3.74 -11.45
N SER A 64 1.59 3.81 -12.36
CA SER A 64 1.33 3.77 -13.81
C SER A 64 1.26 2.35 -14.39
N ASN A 65 1.51 1.31 -13.59
CA ASN A 65 1.40 -0.08 -14.03
C ASN A 65 -0.06 -0.56 -13.89
N THR A 66 -0.59 -1.16 -14.95
CA THR A 66 -2.00 -1.60 -15.05
C THR A 66 -2.36 -2.66 -14.00
N ILE A 67 -1.44 -3.61 -13.74
CA ILE A 67 -1.64 -4.65 -12.73
C ILE A 67 -1.73 -4.01 -11.34
N VAL A 68 -0.83 -3.06 -11.03
CA VAL A 68 -0.86 -2.34 -9.74
C VAL A 68 -2.16 -1.56 -9.57
N GLN A 69 -2.65 -0.91 -10.63
CA GLN A 69 -3.94 -0.23 -10.60
C GLN A 69 -5.10 -1.19 -10.32
N GLU A 70 -5.10 -2.37 -10.96
CA GLU A 70 -6.15 -3.37 -10.72
C GLU A 70 -6.11 -3.91 -9.29
N LEU A 71 -4.92 -4.13 -8.72
CA LEU A 71 -4.79 -4.53 -7.31
C LEU A 71 -5.37 -3.48 -6.36
N LEU A 72 -5.10 -2.20 -6.61
CA LEU A 72 -5.63 -1.10 -5.80
C LEU A 72 -7.14 -0.99 -5.95
N LYS A 73 -7.67 -1.27 -7.14
CA LYS A 73 -9.12 -1.30 -7.39
C LYS A 73 -9.80 -2.45 -6.66
N ILE A 74 -9.18 -3.64 -6.64
CA ILE A 74 -9.67 -4.77 -5.84
C ILE A 74 -9.66 -4.41 -4.34
N SER A 75 -8.60 -3.76 -3.86
CA SER A 75 -8.51 -3.27 -2.48
C SER A 75 -9.62 -2.26 -2.15
N GLU A 76 -9.90 -1.31 -3.06
CA GLU A 76 -11.01 -0.37 -2.91
C GLU A 76 -12.38 -1.08 -2.89
N GLU A 77 -12.60 -2.07 -3.76
CA GLU A 77 -13.89 -2.78 -3.84
C GLU A 77 -14.09 -3.82 -2.73
N GLU A 78 -13.06 -4.14 -1.93
CA GLU A 78 -13.17 -4.97 -0.71
C GLU A 78 -13.18 -4.14 0.59
N PHE A 79 -12.30 -3.15 0.72
CA PHE A 79 -12.10 -2.39 1.96
C PHE A 79 -12.63 -0.96 1.90
N GLY A 80 -13.04 -0.49 0.71
CA GLY A 80 -13.38 0.90 0.45
C GLY A 80 -12.15 1.81 0.33
N LEU A 81 -12.41 3.10 0.09
CA LEU A 81 -11.37 4.11 0.15
C LEU A 81 -10.94 4.33 1.61
N PRO A 82 -9.65 4.20 1.95
CA PRO A 82 -9.19 4.40 3.30
C PRO A 82 -9.37 5.87 3.70
N THR A 83 -10.35 6.14 4.58
CA THR A 83 -10.54 7.47 5.18
C THR A 83 -9.50 7.73 6.25
N GLU A 84 -9.25 6.72 7.09
CA GLU A 84 -8.12 6.67 8.03
C GLU A 84 -7.51 5.27 8.02
N GLY A 85 -6.18 5.19 7.90
CA GLY A 85 -5.44 3.93 7.93
C GLY A 85 -4.68 3.61 6.65
N PRO A 86 -3.94 2.49 6.64
CA PRO A 86 -3.15 2.08 5.48
C PRO A 86 -4.02 1.46 4.37
N ILE A 87 -3.53 1.55 3.14
CA ILE A 87 -4.06 0.76 2.02
C ILE A 87 -3.76 -0.71 2.30
N THR A 88 -4.79 -1.57 2.33
CA THR A 88 -4.64 -3.01 2.59
C THR A 88 -5.07 -3.80 1.37
N LEU A 89 -4.19 -4.66 0.86
CA LEU A 89 -4.44 -5.53 -0.28
C LEU A 89 -4.94 -6.90 0.21
N PRO A 90 -5.92 -7.50 -0.45
CA PRO A 90 -6.44 -8.82 -0.10
C PRO A 90 -5.58 -9.97 -0.65
N PHE A 91 -4.27 -9.77 -0.62
CA PHE A 91 -3.28 -10.74 -1.07
C PHE A 91 -2.25 -10.96 0.04
N ASP A 92 -1.66 -12.15 0.07
CA ASP A 92 -0.56 -12.44 0.98
C ASP A 92 0.76 -11.83 0.51
N SER A 93 1.75 -11.84 1.40
CA SER A 93 3.09 -11.34 1.11
C SER A 93 3.81 -12.12 0.02
N ALA A 94 3.61 -13.43 -0.08
CA ALA A 94 4.26 -14.28 -1.08
C ALA A 94 3.82 -13.91 -2.50
N PHE A 95 2.52 -13.65 -2.69
CA PHE A 95 1.96 -13.20 -3.95
C PHE A 95 2.50 -11.82 -4.35
N LEU A 96 2.56 -10.86 -3.42
CA LEU A 96 3.12 -9.54 -3.72
C LEU A 96 4.60 -9.59 -4.03
N GLU A 97 5.39 -10.42 -3.34
CA GLU A 97 6.81 -10.59 -3.63
C GLU A 97 7.02 -11.17 -5.05
N TYR A 98 6.23 -12.17 -5.41
CA TYR A 98 6.22 -12.71 -6.78
C TYR A 98 5.88 -11.63 -7.81
N LEU A 99 4.82 -10.85 -7.57
CA LEU A 99 4.39 -9.79 -8.47
C LEU A 99 5.45 -8.70 -8.64
N ILE A 100 6.09 -8.27 -7.55
CA ILE A 100 7.16 -7.25 -7.61
C ILE A 100 8.30 -7.74 -8.51
N ASN A 101 8.74 -8.98 -8.31
CA ASN A 101 9.78 -9.60 -9.15
C ASN A 101 9.39 -9.64 -10.62
N LEU A 102 8.10 -9.90 -10.89
CA LEU A 102 7.55 -9.99 -12.23
C LEU A 102 7.51 -8.62 -12.93
N ILE A 103 7.07 -7.57 -12.23
CA ILE A 103 7.09 -6.19 -12.72
C ILE A 103 8.53 -5.71 -12.98
N GLN A 104 9.46 -6.01 -12.07
CA GLN A 104 10.87 -5.60 -12.20
C GLN A 104 11.56 -6.26 -13.40
N ARG A 105 11.19 -7.49 -13.72
CA ARG A 105 11.76 -8.24 -14.85
C ARG A 105 11.23 -7.81 -16.22
N ARG A 106 10.23 -6.93 -16.27
CA ARG A 106 9.44 -6.59 -17.46
C ARG A 106 8.87 -7.84 -18.14
N MET A 107 7.62 -8.13 -17.81
CA MET A 107 6.84 -9.17 -18.48
C MET A 107 6.69 -8.85 -19.97
N ASP A 108 6.54 -9.88 -20.80
CA ASP A 108 5.98 -9.70 -22.13
C ASP A 108 4.51 -9.27 -22.02
N GLU A 109 4.02 -8.60 -23.06
CA GLU A 109 2.66 -8.04 -23.08
C GLU A 109 1.57 -9.10 -22.92
N ASP A 110 1.82 -10.32 -23.42
CA ASP A 110 0.81 -11.39 -23.39
C ASP A 110 0.69 -11.98 -21.99
N THR A 111 1.81 -12.16 -21.29
CA THR A 111 1.80 -12.58 -19.89
C THR A 111 1.21 -11.48 -18.98
N GLU A 112 1.50 -10.20 -19.24
CA GLU A 112 0.87 -9.09 -18.51
C GLU A 112 -0.66 -9.12 -18.69
N LYS A 113 -1.15 -9.26 -19.92
CA LYS A 113 -2.59 -9.37 -20.23
C LYS A 113 -3.20 -10.60 -19.58
N ALA A 114 -2.55 -11.77 -19.68
CA ALA A 114 -3.04 -13.01 -19.09
C ALA A 114 -3.14 -12.91 -17.57
N LEU A 115 -2.16 -12.31 -16.91
CA LEU A 115 -2.19 -12.07 -15.47
C LEU A 115 -3.32 -11.10 -15.10
N LEU A 116 -3.45 -9.99 -15.82
CA LEU A 116 -4.51 -9.02 -15.59
C LEU A 116 -5.91 -9.64 -15.74
N LEU A 117 -6.11 -10.47 -16.77
CA LEU A 117 -7.34 -11.23 -16.98
C LEU A 117 -7.60 -12.23 -15.84
N SER A 118 -6.56 -12.92 -15.36
CA SER A 118 -6.67 -13.86 -14.25
C SER A 118 -7.09 -13.15 -12.95
N ILE A 119 -6.47 -12.01 -12.65
CA ILE A 119 -6.80 -11.17 -11.48
C ILE A 119 -8.24 -10.64 -11.59
N SER A 120 -8.63 -10.13 -12.77
CA SER A 120 -9.98 -9.61 -13.04
C SER A 120 -11.06 -10.70 -12.94
N SER A 121 -10.74 -11.91 -13.39
CA SER A 121 -11.61 -13.09 -13.30
C SER A 121 -11.79 -13.54 -11.85
N ALA A 122 -10.69 -13.61 -11.08
CA ALA A 122 -10.74 -13.97 -9.66
C ALA A 122 -11.63 -13.01 -8.86
N ARG A 123 -11.45 -11.70 -9.09
CA ARG A 123 -12.34 -10.62 -8.64
C ARG A 123 -13.83 -10.88 -8.93
N SER A 124 -14.17 -11.40 -10.11
CA SER A 124 -15.56 -11.67 -10.53
C SER A 124 -16.20 -12.84 -9.77
N SER A 125 -15.40 -13.76 -9.23
CA SER A 125 -15.88 -14.87 -8.42
C SER A 125 -16.30 -14.45 -6.99
N PHE A 126 -15.95 -13.23 -6.56
CA PHE A 126 -16.36 -12.64 -5.28
C PHE A 126 -17.64 -11.80 -5.36
N GLN A 127 -18.20 -11.58 -6.55
CA GLN A 127 -19.54 -10.99 -6.66
C GLN A 127 -20.60 -12.05 -6.36
N PRO A 128 -21.51 -11.82 -5.40
CA PRO A 128 -22.72 -12.62 -5.31
C PRO A 128 -23.48 -12.47 -6.64
N GLN A 129 -23.81 -13.58 -7.30
CA GLN A 129 -24.78 -13.58 -8.39
C GLN A 129 -26.04 -12.86 -7.89
N GLN A 130 -26.29 -11.65 -8.38
CA GLN A 130 -27.64 -11.10 -8.32
C GLN A 130 -28.49 -11.98 -9.23
N HIS A 131 -29.21 -12.90 -8.59
CA HIS A 131 -30.14 -13.81 -9.22
C HIS A 131 -31.11 -12.99 -10.09
N CYS A 132 -31.19 -13.36 -11.37
CA CYS A 132 -32.17 -12.84 -12.31
C CYS A 132 -33.58 -13.01 -11.72
N SER A 133 -34.22 -11.93 -11.30
CA SER A 133 -35.68 -11.92 -11.14
C SER A 133 -36.31 -11.74 -12.51
N ALA A 134 -36.31 -12.82 -13.31
CA ALA A 134 -37.25 -12.94 -14.41
C ALA A 134 -38.65 -13.07 -13.78
N THR A 135 -39.43 -12.01 -13.90
CA THR A 135 -40.84 -11.94 -13.53
C THR A 135 -41.62 -13.10 -14.15
N GLN A 136 -41.94 -14.12 -13.36
CA GLN A 136 -43.02 -15.04 -13.72
C GLN A 136 -44.33 -14.40 -13.28
N GLN A 137 -45.07 -13.87 -14.26
CA GLN A 137 -46.46 -13.50 -14.07
C GLN A 137 -47.28 -14.79 -13.91
N LEU A 138 -47.85 -14.98 -12.72
CA LEU A 138 -48.80 -16.06 -12.45
C LEU A 138 -50.17 -15.64 -13.00
N LEU A 139 -50.55 -16.21 -14.13
CA LEU A 139 -51.91 -16.11 -14.65
C LEU A 139 -52.75 -17.18 -13.94
N VAL A 140 -53.55 -16.75 -12.97
CA VAL A 140 -54.56 -17.59 -12.30
C VAL A 140 -55.77 -17.67 -13.24
N PHE A 141 -56.08 -18.88 -13.70
CA PHE A 141 -57.40 -19.24 -14.22
C PHE A 141 -58.27 -19.76 -13.07
#